data_AF-A0A4W5PT45-F1
#
_entry.id   AF-A0A4W5PT45-F1
#
_cell.length_a   1.000
_cell.length_b   1.000
_cell.length_c   1.000
_cell.angle_alpha   90.00
_cell.angle_beta   90.00
_cell.angle_gamma   90.00
#
_symmetry.space_group_name_H-M   'P 1'
#
loop_
_entity.id
_entity.type
_entity.pdbx_description
1 polymer ?
#
loop_
_entity_poly.entity_id
_entity_poly.type
_entity_poly.pdbx_seq_one_letter_code
_entity_poly.pdbx_strand_id
1 'polypeptide(L)'
;MTHEEHEEALQYAILAVQTSTRTGVCVNERAAYHRLATVYYSLEQYEMTENYYLKSLSLSPAVLQHPLEARYYTKLYCRLGDLTLHKLKVKAPALGGRSTANCLYYRVVH
;
A
#
# COMPACT_ATOMS: atom_id res chain seq x y z
N MET A 1 21.68 1.13 2.32
CA MET A 1 21.08 1.45 1.03
C MET A 1 21.44 2.90 0.75
N THR A 2 22.18 3.17 -0.32
CA THR A 2 22.61 4.53 -0.69
C THR A 2 21.43 5.29 -1.31
N HIS A 3 21.50 6.63 -1.37
CA HIS A 3 20.45 7.44 -1.97
C HIS A 3 20.15 7.03 -3.42
N GLU A 4 21.19 6.69 -4.19
CA GLU A 4 21.08 6.22 -5.57
C GLU A 4 20.34 4.88 -5.70
N GLU A 5 20.60 3.91 -4.82
CA GLU A 5 19.92 2.60 -4.82
C GLU A 5 18.41 2.75 -4.58
N HIS A 6 18.00 3.75 -3.79
CA HIS A 6 16.58 4.03 -3.55
C HIS A 6 15.89 4.65 -4.76
N GLU A 7 16.55 5.58 -5.45
CA GLU A 7 16.00 6.19 -6.67
C GLU A 7 15.89 5.17 -7.80
N GLU A 8 16.90 4.33 -7.96
CA GLU A 8 16.90 3.24 -8.93
C GLU A 8 15.78 2.23 -8.63
N ALA A 9 15.64 1.80 -7.37
CA ALA A 9 14.55 0.92 -6.96
C ALA A 9 13.17 1.54 -7.22
N LEU A 10 13.03 2.85 -7.02
CA LEU A 10 11.79 3.57 -7.31
C LEU A 10 11.48 3.60 -8.81
N GLN A 11 12.47 3.89 -9.65
CA GLN A 11 12.32 3.88 -11.11
C GLN A 11 11.89 2.50 -11.61
N TYR A 12 12.55 1.44 -11.15
CA TYR A 12 12.17 0.07 -11.52
C TYR A 12 10.76 -0.30 -11.05
N ALA A 13 10.36 0.12 -9.85
CA ALA A 13 9.01 -0.13 -9.35
C ALA A 13 7.94 0.61 -10.16
N ILE A 14 8.19 1.86 -10.57
CA ILE A 14 7.30 2.63 -11.44
C ILE A 14 7.18 1.97 -12.81
N LEU A 15 8.30 1.55 -13.40
CA LEU A 15 8.30 0.84 -14.68
C LEU A 15 7.51 -0.47 -14.60
N ALA A 16 7.68 -1.23 -13.51
CA ALA A 16 6.92 -2.46 -13.27
C ALA A 16 5.41 -2.21 -13.23
N VAL A 17 4.96 -1.11 -12.61
CA VAL A 17 3.54 -0.71 -12.61
C VAL A 17 3.08 -0.42 -14.04
N GLN A 18 3.80 0.42 -14.78
CA GLN A 18 3.45 0.79 -16.16
C GLN A 18 3.35 -0.44 -17.09
N THR A 19 4.31 -1.37 -16.99
CA THR A 19 4.29 -2.61 -17.76
C THR A 19 3.12 -3.50 -17.33
N SER A 20 2.89 -3.66 -16.03
CA SER A 20 1.81 -4.50 -15.51
C SER A 20 0.42 -4.01 -15.93
N THR A 21 0.15 -2.70 -15.85
CA THR A 21 -1.10 -2.09 -16.29
C THR A 21 -1.31 -2.27 -17.80
N ARG A 22 -0.25 -2.24 -18.62
CA ARG A 22 -0.34 -2.53 -20.07
C ARG A 22 -0.71 -3.98 -20.37
N THR A 23 -0.29 -4.92 -19.52
CA THR A 23 -0.63 -6.35 -19.71
C THR A 23 -2.04 -6.70 -19.25
N GLY A 24 -2.67 -5.88 -18.41
CA GLY A 24 -4.03 -6.11 -17.89
C GLY A 24 -4.17 -7.28 -16.92
N VAL A 25 -3.08 -7.95 -16.56
CA VAL A 25 -3.09 -9.07 -15.61
C VAL A 25 -3.17 -8.50 -14.20
N CYS A 26 -4.37 -8.55 -13.59
CA CYS A 26 -4.66 -7.95 -12.27
C CYS A 26 -3.69 -8.38 -11.16
N VAL A 27 -3.22 -9.63 -11.19
CA VAL A 27 -2.25 -10.15 -10.19
C VAL A 27 -0.89 -9.46 -10.33
N ASN A 28 -0.43 -9.25 -11.56
CA ASN A 28 0.84 -8.56 -11.82
C ASN A 28 0.75 -7.09 -11.43
N GLU A 29 -0.39 -6.46 -11.75
CA GLU A 29 -0.65 -5.07 -11.40
C GLU A 29 -0.70 -4.86 -9.89
N ARG A 30 -1.41 -5.74 -9.17
CA ARG A 30 -1.44 -5.75 -7.71
C ARG A 30 -0.05 -5.88 -7.11
N ALA A 31 0.75 -6.82 -7.62
CA ALA A 31 2.12 -7.05 -7.16
C ALA A 31 3.02 -5.84 -7.44
N ALA A 32 2.90 -5.20 -8.60
CA ALA A 32 3.67 -4.02 -8.96
C ALA A 32 3.36 -2.83 -8.04
N TYR A 33 2.08 -2.53 -7.79
CA TYR A 33 1.69 -1.49 -6.84
C TYR A 33 2.16 -1.79 -5.41
N HIS A 34 2.12 -3.05 -4.98
CA HIS A 34 2.63 -3.44 -3.67
C HIS A 34 4.14 -3.21 -3.53
N ARG A 35 4.92 -3.52 -4.58
CA ARG A 35 6.37 -3.27 -4.62
C ARG A 35 6.66 -1.78 -4.58
N LEU A 36 5.94 -0.98 -5.36
CA LEU A 36 6.06 0.48 -5.35
C LEU A 36 5.76 1.07 -3.97
N ALA A 37 4.68 0.65 -3.32
CA ALA A 37 4.34 1.07 -1.96
C ALA A 37 5.44 0.73 -0.94
N THR A 38 6.09 -0.43 -1.10
CA THR A 38 7.20 -0.86 -0.24
C THR A 38 8.45 0.03 -0.42
N VAL A 39 8.74 0.48 -1.64
CA VAL A 39 9.83 1.43 -1.90
C VAL A 39 9.51 2.79 -1.26
N TYR A 40 8.28 3.29 -1.40
CA TYR A 40 7.88 4.51 -0.69
C TYR A 40 7.93 4.38 0.82
N TYR A 41 7.67 3.18 1.36
CA TYR A 41 7.76 2.93 2.80
C TYR A 41 9.20 3.03 3.29
N SER A 42 10.17 2.50 2.53
CA SER A 42 11.60 2.63 2.89
C SER A 42 12.13 4.05 2.73
N LEU A 43 11.49 4.86 1.88
CA LEU A 43 11.72 6.30 1.73
C LEU A 43 10.97 7.16 2.77
N GLU A 44 10.27 6.53 3.72
CA GLU A 44 9.45 7.20 4.74
C GLU A 44 8.33 8.11 4.18
N GLN A 45 7.96 7.92 2.91
CA GLN A 45 6.87 8.64 2.25
C GLN A 45 5.54 7.93 2.50
N TYR A 46 5.11 7.94 3.76
CA TYR A 46 3.99 7.12 4.24
C TYR A 46 2.65 7.44 3.57
N GLU A 47 2.42 8.68 3.14
CA GLU A 47 1.20 9.07 2.40
C GLU A 47 1.15 8.36 1.03
N MET A 48 2.28 8.31 0.31
CA MET A 48 2.37 7.57 -0.96
C MET A 48 2.27 6.06 -0.73
N THR A 49 2.88 5.56 0.34
CA THR A 49 2.74 4.15 0.73
C THR A 49 1.28 3.75 0.95
N GLU A 50 0.52 4.54 1.71
CA GLU A 50 -0.91 4.28 1.96
C GLU A 50 -1.67 4.20 0.65
N ASN A 51 -1.51 5.20 -0.21
CA ASN A 51 -2.20 5.30 -1.50
C ASN A 51 -1.93 4.06 -2.38
N TYR A 52 -0.67 3.68 -2.57
CA TYR A 52 -0.34 2.56 -3.45
C TYR A 52 -0.72 1.18 -2.86
N TYR A 53 -0.72 1.02 -1.54
CA TYR A 53 -1.27 -0.18 -0.93
C TYR A 53 -2.79 -0.28 -1.08
N LEU A 54 -3.53 0.82 -0.94
CA LEU A 54 -4.96 0.85 -1.21
C LEU A 54 -5.25 0.58 -2.70
N LYS A 55 -4.44 1.13 -3.61
CA LYS A 55 -4.54 0.83 -5.04
C LYS A 55 -4.34 -0.67 -5.32
N SER A 56 -3.35 -1.29 -4.67
CA SER A 56 -3.13 -2.74 -4.73
C SER A 56 -4.37 -3.52 -4.25
N LEU A 57 -4.98 -3.10 -3.13
CA LEU A 57 -6.22 -3.70 -2.61
C LEU A 57 -7.41 -3.55 -3.57
N SER A 58 -7.54 -2.42 -4.27
CA SER A 58 -8.63 -2.22 -5.23
C SER A 58 -8.63 -3.20 -6.40
N LEU A 59 -7.48 -3.82 -6.69
CA LEU A 59 -7.30 -4.82 -7.76
C LEU A 59 -7.57 -6.25 -7.29
N SER A 60 -8.04 -6.42 -6.06
CA SER A 60 -8.33 -7.73 -5.46
C SER A 60 -9.66 -8.29 -5.98
N PRO A 61 -9.76 -9.60 -6.24
CA PRO A 61 -11.06 -10.21 -6.50
C PRO A 61 -11.94 -10.12 -5.25
N ALA A 62 -13.26 -10.00 -5.46
CA ALA A 62 -14.24 -9.96 -4.36
C ALA A 62 -14.26 -11.25 -3.52
N VAL A 63 -13.87 -12.37 -4.13
CA VAL A 63 -13.79 -13.69 -3.48
C VAL A 63 -12.38 -14.22 -3.63
N LEU A 64 -11.76 -14.54 -2.49
CA LEU A 64 -10.42 -15.14 -2.44
C LEU A 64 -10.49 -16.57 -2.95
N GLN A 65 -9.68 -16.89 -3.95
CA GLN A 65 -9.67 -18.24 -4.54
C GLN A 65 -8.59 -19.12 -3.94
N HIS A 66 -7.57 -18.54 -3.31
CA HIS A 66 -6.43 -19.30 -2.80
C HIS A 66 -6.03 -18.87 -1.38
N PRO A 67 -5.67 -19.80 -0.47
CA PRO A 67 -5.23 -19.47 0.90
C PRO A 67 -4.03 -18.52 0.96
N LEU A 68 -3.16 -18.56 -0.06
CA LEU A 68 -2.02 -17.63 -0.16
C LEU A 68 -2.46 -16.17 -0.36
N GLU A 69 -3.59 -15.93 -1.01
CA GLU A 69 -4.16 -14.59 -1.16
C GLU A 69 -4.65 -14.07 0.18
N ALA A 70 -5.34 -14.90 0.98
CA ALA A 70 -5.75 -14.52 2.33
C ALA A 70 -4.55 -14.10 3.18
N ARG A 71 -3.47 -14.89 3.16
CA ARG A 71 -2.23 -14.54 3.88
C ARG A 71 -1.61 -13.23 3.39
N TYR A 72 -1.66 -12.98 2.09
CA TYR A 72 -1.18 -11.73 1.50
C TYR A 72 -2.01 -10.53 2.00
N TYR A 73 -3.35 -10.60 1.93
CA TYR A 73 -4.22 -9.52 2.37
C TYR A 73 -4.12 -9.26 3.87
N THR A 74 -4.08 -10.30 4.70
CA THR A 74 -3.87 -10.13 6.14
C THR A 74 -2.59 -9.33 6.42
N LYS A 75 -1.47 -9.68 5.78
CA LYS A 75 -0.21 -8.95 5.94
C LYS A 75 -0.32 -7.49 5.48
N LEU A 76 -1.00 -7.25 4.35
CA LEU A 76 -1.17 -5.93 3.79
C LEU A 76 -2.04 -5.04 4.70
N TYR A 77 -3.15 -5.58 5.21
CA TYR A 77 -4.01 -4.89 6.17
C TYR A 77 -3.31 -4.62 7.50
N CYS A 78 -2.52 -5.55 8.03
CA CYS A 78 -1.69 -5.29 9.22
C CYS A 78 -0.72 -4.13 8.98
N ARG A 79 0.01 -4.15 7.86
CA ARG A 79 0.97 -3.08 7.53
C ARG A 79 0.28 -1.72 7.36
N LEU A 80 -0.91 -1.68 6.75
CA LEU A 80 -1.72 -0.47 6.67
C LEU A 80 -2.19 0.00 8.05
N GLY A 81 -2.64 -0.92 8.91
CA GLY A 81 -3.00 -0.61 10.29
C GLY A 81 -1.86 0.03 11.07
N ASP A 82 -0.65 -0.55 10.97
CA ASP A 82 0.56 -0.01 11.62
C ASP A 82 0.92 1.38 11.08
N LEU A 83 0.85 1.56 9.75
CA LEU A 83 1.11 2.83 9.07
C LEU A 83 0.15 3.92 9.56
N THR A 84 -1.16 3.65 9.54
CA THR A 84 -2.18 4.61 9.97
C THR A 84 -2.09 4.91 11.47
N LEU A 85 -1.83 3.89 12.31
CA LEU A 85 -1.80 4.05 13.77
C LEU A 85 -0.54 4.75 14.28
N HIS A 86 0.63 4.47 13.69
CA HIS A 86 1.91 4.91 14.23
C HIS A 86 2.63 5.94 13.37
N LYS A 87 2.48 5.89 12.03
CA LYS A 87 3.26 6.75 11.12
C LYS A 87 2.47 7.99 10.70
N LEU A 88 1.19 7.82 10.37
CA LEU A 88 0.34 8.94 9.95
C LEU A 88 -0.30 9.69 11.14
N LYS A 89 -0.62 8.97 12.22
CA LYS A 89 -1.21 9.56 13.43
C LYS A 89 -0.27 10.50 14.17
N VAL A 90 1.04 10.27 14.10
CA VAL A 90 2.07 11.16 14.68
C VAL A 90 2.16 12.50 13.94
N LYS A 91 1.69 12.55 12.68
CA LYS A 91 1.71 13.75 11.83
C LYS A 91 0.40 14.55 11.89
N ALA A 92 -0.70 13.93 12.30
CA ALA A 92 -1.97 14.62 12.48
C ALA A 92 -1.97 15.36 13.83
N PRO A 93 -2.11 16.71 13.88
CA PRO A 93 -2.39 17.38 15.14
C PRO A 93 -3.68 16.77 15.69
N ALA A 94 -3.64 16.35 16.96
CA ALA A 94 -4.69 15.59 17.64
C ALA A 94 -6.09 16.16 17.36
N LEU A 95 -6.75 15.68 16.29
CA LEU A 95 -8.14 15.99 16.01
C LEU A 95 -8.95 15.13 16.97
N GLY A 96 -9.40 15.80 18.03
CA GLY A 96 -10.09 15.22 19.16
C GLY A 96 -11.20 14.25 18.77
N GLY A 97 -11.22 13.11 19.45
CA GLY A 97 -12.44 12.36 19.73
C GLY A 97 -12.93 11.37 18.67
N ARG A 98 -12.28 11.20 17.50
CA ARG A 98 -12.68 10.11 16.59
C ARG A 98 -11.83 8.87 16.82
N SER A 99 -12.49 7.79 17.24
CA SER A 99 -11.89 6.46 17.38
C SER A 99 -11.12 6.08 16.11
N THR A 100 -9.89 5.57 16.27
CA THR A 100 -9.02 5.10 15.17
C THR A 100 -9.71 4.14 14.23
N ALA A 101 -10.67 3.37 14.73
CA ALA A 101 -11.48 2.45 13.94
C ALA A 101 -12.31 3.15 12.85
N ASN A 102 -12.83 4.36 13.13
CA ASN A 102 -13.60 5.12 12.14
C ASN A 102 -12.72 5.70 11.02
N CYS A 103 -11.46 6.10 11.32
CA CYS A 103 -10.53 6.52 10.26
C CYS A 103 -10.18 5.37 9.30
N LEU A 104 -10.06 4.14 9.82
CA LEU A 104 -9.79 2.95 9.02
C LEU A 104 -10.98 2.57 8.13
N TYR A 105 -12.21 2.65 8.65
CA TYR A 105 -13.41 2.35 7.86
C TYR A 105 -13.62 3.34 6.71
N TYR A 106 -13.50 4.66 6.96
CA TYR A 106 -13.71 5.65 5.90
C TYR A 106 -12.61 5.70 4.83
N ARG A 107 -11.37 5.30 5.14
CA ARG A 107 -10.25 5.30 4.19
C ARG A 107 -10.11 4.01 3.37
N VAL A 108 -10.67 2.90 3.84
CA VAL A 108 -10.61 1.59 3.14
C VAL A 108 -11.85 1.37 2.25
N VAL A 109 -12.98 2.02 2.57
CA VAL A 109 -14.28 1.79 1.92
C VAL A 109 -14.61 2.82 0.82
N HIS A 110 -13.88 3.93 0.72
CA HIS A 110 -14.08 4.99 -0.28
C HIS A 110 -12.82 5.28 -1.10
#